data_AF-A0A416EQM9-F1
#
_entry.id   AF-A0A416EQM9-F1
#
_cell.length_a   1.000
_cell.length_b   1.000
_cell.length_c   1.000
_cell.angle_alpha   90.00
_cell.angle_beta   90.00
_cell.angle_gamma   90.00
#
_symmetry.space_group_name_H-M   'P 1'
#
loop_
_entity.id
_entity.type
_entity.pdbx_description
1 polymer ?
#
loop_
_entity_poly.entity_id
_entity_poly.type
_entity_poly.pdbx_seq_one_letter_code
_entity_poly.pdbx_strand_id
1 'polypeptide(L)'
;MCSSNPLSADDRREEQEEGMRKTFSASLCYKGAHGGGIRVDENGILYRCQKAVLPQELKRIAIRYADIKSVNRCRSLRMFPAVKIGLKDGRQYKFIIFGRERFMRCLKEVSCKRVLA
;
A
#
# COMPACT_ATOMS: atom_id res chain seq x y z
N MET A 1 35.13 12.15 -38.21
CA MET A 1 36.01 11.34 -37.34
C MET A 1 35.38 11.29 -35.96
N CYS A 2 35.23 10.09 -35.42
CA CYS A 2 34.65 9.80 -34.11
C CYS A 2 35.58 10.20 -32.96
N SER A 3 35.05 10.04 -31.73
CA SER A 3 35.77 9.79 -30.46
C SER A 3 36.03 11.04 -29.61
N SER A 4 35.66 11.14 -28.32
CA SER A 4 35.03 10.19 -27.39
C SER A 4 34.49 10.97 -26.19
N ASN A 5 33.41 10.49 -25.59
CA ASN A 5 33.09 10.75 -24.18
C ASN A 5 34.05 9.92 -23.28
N PRO A 6 34.22 10.30 -22.00
CA PRO A 6 33.71 9.41 -20.94
C PRO A 6 33.04 10.22 -19.81
N LEU A 7 31.77 9.94 -19.49
CA LEU A 7 31.35 9.05 -18.39
C LEU A 7 31.76 9.54 -16.99
N SER A 8 30.89 10.33 -16.37
CA SER A 8 30.76 10.40 -14.90
C SER A 8 29.53 9.58 -14.53
N ALA A 9 29.75 8.54 -13.73
CA ALA A 9 28.90 7.36 -13.63
C ALA A 9 28.10 7.25 -12.31
N ASP A 10 27.74 8.37 -11.67
CA ASP A 10 27.13 8.33 -10.31
C ASP A 10 25.86 9.19 -10.11
N ASP A 11 25.14 9.55 -11.17
CA ASP A 11 23.82 10.22 -11.04
C ASP A 11 22.71 9.52 -11.85
N ARG A 12 22.87 8.21 -12.07
CA ARG A 12 21.86 7.33 -12.71
C ARG A 12 21.52 6.10 -11.86
N ARG A 13 21.38 6.31 -10.55
CA ARG A 13 20.77 5.31 -9.65
C ARG A 13 19.47 5.80 -9.03
N GLU A 14 18.63 6.44 -9.83
CA GLU A 14 17.18 6.47 -9.63
C GLU A 14 16.46 6.24 -10.97
N GLU A 15 17.07 5.48 -11.88
CA GLU A 15 16.36 4.91 -13.02
C GLU A 15 15.34 3.89 -12.49
N GLN A 16 14.13 4.38 -12.23
CA GLN A 16 12.90 3.72 -12.66
C GLN A 16 12.76 2.22 -12.28
N GLU A 17 13.13 1.86 -11.06
CA GLU A 17 12.36 0.89 -10.26
C GLU A 17 11.08 1.54 -9.68
N GLU A 18 10.49 2.52 -10.40
CA GLU A 18 9.15 3.07 -10.13
C GLU A 18 8.06 2.08 -10.57
N GLY A 19 8.22 0.81 -10.21
CA GLY A 19 7.19 -0.22 -10.34
C GLY A 19 6.01 0.08 -9.41
N MET A 20 5.12 0.98 -9.82
CA MET A 20 3.80 1.21 -9.20
C MET A 20 3.77 1.48 -7.69
N ARG A 21 4.78 2.18 -7.14
CA ARG A 21 4.67 2.70 -5.76
C ARG A 21 3.60 3.79 -5.71
N LYS A 22 2.45 3.50 -5.08
CA LYS A 22 1.34 4.46 -4.95
C LYS A 22 0.94 4.63 -3.49
N THR A 23 0.89 5.88 -3.06
CA THR A 23 0.51 6.27 -1.70
C THR A 23 -0.89 6.89 -1.68
N PHE A 24 -1.64 6.61 -0.62
CA PHE A 24 -2.99 7.10 -0.39
C PHE A 24 -3.12 7.60 1.05
N SER A 25 -3.93 8.63 1.25
CA SER A 25 -4.39 9.01 2.60
C SER A 25 -5.35 7.95 3.11
N ALA A 26 -5.11 7.45 4.32
CA ALA A 26 -5.93 6.39 4.90
C ALA A 26 -6.04 6.50 6.41
N SER A 27 -7.13 5.99 6.97
CA SER A 27 -7.32 5.88 8.41
C SER A 27 -7.54 4.44 8.84
N LEU A 28 -6.81 3.96 9.84
CA LEU A 28 -7.06 2.66 10.46
C LEU A 28 -8.28 2.76 11.38
N CYS A 29 -9.24 1.86 11.21
CA CYS A 29 -10.39 1.74 12.09
C CYS A 29 -10.04 0.80 13.26
N TYR A 30 -9.61 1.37 14.39
CA TYR A 30 -9.32 0.66 15.63
C TYR A 30 -9.77 1.51 16.83
N LYS A 31 -10.85 1.10 17.51
CA LYS A 31 -11.48 1.88 18.59
C LYS A 31 -11.71 3.36 18.22
N GLY A 32 -12.05 3.62 16.96
CA GLY A 32 -12.04 4.96 16.35
C GLY A 32 -11.31 4.96 15.00
N ALA A 33 -11.19 6.12 14.36
CA ALA A 33 -10.47 6.29 13.09
C ALA A 33 -9.15 7.03 13.33
N HIS A 34 -8.04 6.41 12.92
CA HIS A 34 -6.70 6.97 13.12
C HIS A 34 -6.05 7.30 11.79
N GLY A 35 -5.94 8.60 11.49
CA GLY A 35 -5.38 9.09 10.23
C GLY A 35 -3.90 8.76 10.05
N GLY A 36 -3.53 8.40 8.83
CA GLY A 36 -2.18 8.05 8.41
C GLY A 36 -2.06 7.92 6.88
N GLY A 37 -1.05 7.19 6.44
CA GLY A 37 -0.80 6.92 5.02
C GLY A 37 -0.73 5.42 4.75
N ILE A 38 -1.25 4.99 3.60
CA ILE A 38 -1.13 3.62 3.11
C ILE A 38 -0.43 3.64 1.75
N ARG A 39 0.61 2.82 1.62
CA ARG A 39 1.36 2.63 0.39
C ARG A 39 1.11 1.23 -0.17
N VAL A 40 1.04 1.14 -1.48
CA VAL A 40 1.01 -0.11 -2.24
C VAL A 40 2.27 -0.13 -3.12
N ASP A 41 3.00 -1.24 -3.11
CA ASP A 41 4.21 -1.50 -3.91
C ASP A 41 4.30 -3.01 -4.24
N GLU A 42 5.34 -3.46 -4.95
CA GLU A 42 5.48 -4.87 -5.36
C GLU A 42 5.45 -5.89 -4.20
N ASN A 43 5.82 -5.45 -2.99
CA ASN A 43 5.92 -6.33 -1.82
C ASN A 43 4.57 -6.49 -1.12
N GLY A 44 3.70 -5.49 -1.20
CA GLY A 44 2.38 -5.52 -0.61
C GLY A 44 1.87 -4.14 -0.20
N ILE A 45 1.29 -4.10 1.00
CA ILE A 45 0.66 -2.92 1.57
C ILE A 45 1.43 -2.51 2.82
N LEU A 46 1.73 -1.22 2.94
CA LEU A 46 2.34 -0.64 4.12
C LEU A 46 1.52 0.55 4.61
N TYR A 47 0.89 0.39 5.78
CA TYR A 47 0.25 1.48 6.49
C TYR A 47 1.17 2.05 7.57
N ARG A 48 1.18 3.38 7.72
CA ARG A 48 1.87 4.08 8.80
C ARG A 48 1.00 5.20 9.39
N CYS A 49 1.07 5.37 10.71
CA CYS A 49 0.55 6.54 11.39
C CYS A 49 1.46 6.94 12.56
N GLN A 50 1.34 8.19 13.01
CA GLN A 50 2.15 8.74 14.11
C GLN A 50 1.28 9.07 15.34
N LYS A 51 0.09 8.48 15.46
CA LYS A 51 -0.82 8.77 16.58
C LYS A 51 -0.32 8.08 17.86
N ALA A 52 -0.07 8.86 18.90
CA ALA A 52 0.46 8.37 20.19
C ALA A 52 -0.48 7.36 20.88
N VAL A 53 -1.80 7.53 20.70
CA VAL A 53 -2.85 6.69 21.30
C VAL A 53 -2.94 5.28 20.72
N LEU A 54 -2.23 4.97 19.63
CA LEU A 54 -2.21 3.63 19.05
C LEU A 54 -1.08 2.77 19.63
N PRO A 55 -1.31 1.46 19.84
CA PRO A 55 -0.26 0.49 20.07
C PRO A 55 0.82 0.53 18.98
N GLN A 56 2.07 0.24 19.35
CA GLN A 56 3.21 0.36 18.45
C GLN A 56 3.05 -0.54 17.21
N GLU A 57 2.47 -1.74 17.36
CA GLU A 57 2.21 -2.65 16.24
C GLU A 57 1.15 -2.13 15.25
N LEU A 58 0.27 -1.22 15.68
CA LEU A 58 -0.76 -0.62 14.82
C LEU A 58 -0.31 0.67 14.16
N LYS A 59 0.78 1.28 14.64
CA LYS A 59 1.41 2.46 13.99
C LYS A 59 2.09 2.10 12.68
N ARG A 60 2.49 0.85 12.50
CA ARG A 60 3.10 0.34 11.26
C ARG A 60 2.59 -1.06 10.94
N ILE A 61 1.72 -1.16 9.95
CA ILE A 61 1.16 -2.44 9.51
C ILE A 61 1.70 -2.74 8.12
N ALA A 62 2.52 -3.79 8.02
CA ALA A 62 3.02 -4.32 6.76
C ALA A 62 2.28 -5.62 6.42
N ILE A 63 1.69 -5.70 5.23
CA ILE A 63 0.91 -6.85 4.77
C ILE A 63 1.46 -7.28 3.41
N ARG A 64 2.08 -8.45 3.34
CA ARG A 64 2.55 -9.01 2.06
C ARG A 64 1.37 -9.56 1.29
N TYR A 65 1.42 -9.51 -0.04
CA TYR A 65 0.36 -10.11 -0.88
C TYR A 65 0.14 -11.59 -0.58
N ALA A 66 1.21 -12.33 -0.30
CA ALA A 66 1.15 -13.75 0.05
C ALA A 66 0.33 -14.03 1.33
N ASP A 67 0.20 -13.06 2.23
CA ASP A 67 -0.55 -13.19 3.48
C ASP A 67 -2.00 -12.72 3.35
N ILE A 68 -2.36 -12.03 2.24
CA ILE A 68 -3.72 -11.54 2.01
C ILE A 68 -4.61 -12.73 1.60
N LYS A 69 -5.71 -12.89 2.33
CA LYS A 69 -6.79 -13.81 2.00
C LYS A 69 -7.90 -13.11 1.20
N SER A 70 -8.20 -11.87 1.53
CA SER A 70 -9.25 -11.11 0.83
C SER A 70 -9.10 -9.60 0.97
N VAL A 71 -9.56 -8.86 -0.03
CA VAL A 71 -9.71 -7.40 0.02
C VAL A 71 -11.11 -7.04 -0.46
N ASN A 72 -11.92 -6.47 0.43
CA ASN A 72 -13.34 -6.23 0.20
C ASN A 72 -13.74 -4.80 0.55
N ARG A 73 -14.68 -4.24 -0.21
CA ARG A 73 -15.35 -3.00 0.20
C ARG A 73 -16.13 -3.27 1.50
N CYS A 74 -15.98 -2.40 2.49
CA CYS A 74 -16.65 -2.58 3.76
C CYS A 74 -18.08 -2.02 3.71
N ARG A 75 -19.08 -2.89 3.46
CA ARG A 75 -20.49 -2.46 3.33
C ARG A 75 -21.10 -1.88 4.62
N SER A 76 -20.56 -2.22 5.78
CA SER A 76 -21.02 -1.71 7.09
C SER A 76 -20.77 -0.21 7.31
N LEU A 77 -19.86 0.42 6.55
CA LEU A 77 -19.62 1.86 6.60
C LEU A 77 -20.03 2.48 5.26
N ARG A 78 -21.34 2.48 4.97
CA ARG A 78 -21.87 2.90 3.66
C ARG A 78 -21.47 4.33 3.28
N MET A 79 -21.32 5.23 4.26
CA MET A 79 -20.95 6.64 4.05
C MET A 79 -19.44 6.88 3.89
N PHE A 80 -18.59 5.90 4.25
CA PHE A 80 -17.14 6.07 4.19
C PHE A 80 -16.52 5.17 3.11
N PRO A 81 -15.44 5.61 2.45
CA PRO A 81 -14.73 4.81 1.45
C PRO A 81 -13.87 3.72 2.11
N ALA A 82 -14.52 2.82 2.85
CA ALA A 82 -13.85 1.83 3.69
C ALA A 82 -13.55 0.52 2.94
N VAL A 83 -12.38 -0.03 3.24
CA VAL A 83 -11.86 -1.31 2.76
C VAL A 83 -11.54 -2.20 3.94
N LYS A 84 -11.87 -3.48 3.82
CA LYS A 84 -11.52 -4.55 4.76
C LYS A 84 -10.50 -5.47 4.10
N ILE A 85 -9.36 -5.66 4.75
CA ILE A 85 -8.30 -6.58 4.33
C ILE A 85 -8.28 -7.72 5.34
N GLY A 86 -8.56 -8.93 4.89
CA GLY A 86 -8.46 -10.15 5.69
C GLY A 86 -7.19 -10.91 5.35
N LEU A 87 -6.47 -11.37 6.37
CA LEU A 87 -5.25 -12.16 6.24
C LEU A 87 -5.55 -13.66 6.34
N LYS A 88 -4.59 -14.48 5.89
CA LYS A 88 -4.67 -15.95 5.95
C LYS A 88 -4.63 -16.48 7.38
N ASP A 89 -3.94 -15.79 8.28
CA ASP A 89 -3.84 -16.12 9.71
C ASP A 89 -5.08 -15.74 10.54
N GLY A 90 -6.14 -15.24 9.89
CA GLY A 90 -7.38 -14.83 10.54
C GLY A 90 -7.43 -13.38 11.01
N ARG A 91 -6.30 -12.65 11.02
CA ARG A 91 -6.31 -11.20 11.32
C ARG A 91 -7.05 -10.41 10.25
N GLN A 92 -7.64 -9.29 10.66
CA GLN A 92 -8.39 -8.41 9.78
C GLN A 92 -8.10 -6.95 10.10
N TYR A 93 -7.81 -6.17 9.07
CA TYR A 93 -7.69 -4.72 9.16
C TYR A 93 -8.80 -4.03 8.38
N LYS A 94 -9.28 -2.91 8.93
CA LYS A 94 -10.29 -2.07 8.28
C LYS A 94 -9.71 -0.67 8.15
N PHE A 95 -9.71 -0.16 6.93
CA PHE A 95 -9.19 1.16 6.60
C PHE A 95 -10.26 1.99 5.92
N ILE A 96 -10.34 3.28 6.24
CA ILE A 96 -10.98 4.28 5.38
C ILE A 96 -9.91 4.77 4.42
N ILE A 97 -10.11 4.64 3.10
CA ILE A 97 -9.11 4.98 2.10
C ILE A 97 -9.67 6.04 1.16
N PHE A 98 -9.08 7.23 1.17
CA PHE A 98 -9.43 8.27 0.22
C PHE A 98 -8.92 7.87 -1.18
N GLY A 99 -9.81 7.88 -2.17
CA GLY A 99 -9.52 7.29 -3.48
C GLY A 99 -9.60 5.76 -3.51
N ARG A 100 -10.49 5.15 -2.70
CA ARG A 100 -10.73 3.69 -2.62
C ARG A 100 -10.70 2.97 -3.97
N GLU A 101 -11.39 3.48 -4.98
CA GLU A 101 -11.46 2.81 -6.28
C GLU A 101 -10.09 2.76 -6.98
N ARG A 102 -9.32 3.85 -6.92
CA ARG A 102 -7.94 3.88 -7.41
C ARG A 102 -7.04 2.93 -6.62
N PHE A 103 -7.19 2.89 -5.29
CA PHE A 103 -6.46 1.95 -4.44
C PHE A 103 -6.75 0.50 -4.81
N MET A 104 -8.02 0.13 -4.97
CA MET A 104 -8.43 -1.23 -5.36
C MET A 104 -7.91 -1.61 -6.75
N ARG A 105 -7.91 -0.66 -7.69
CA ARG A 105 -7.35 -0.87 -9.02
C ARG A 105 -5.84 -1.12 -8.96
N CYS A 106 -5.09 -0.28 -8.22
CA CYS A 106 -3.65 -0.46 -8.05
C CYS A 106 -3.31 -1.82 -7.40
N LEU A 107 -4.09 -2.27 -6.41
CA LEU A 107 -3.90 -3.59 -5.83
C LEU A 107 -4.03 -4.71 -6.86
N LYS A 108 -5.03 -4.63 -7.74
CA LYS A 108 -5.23 -5.62 -8.81
C LYS A 108 -4.10 -5.59 -9.83
N GLU A 109 -3.69 -4.41 -10.27
CA GLU A 109 -2.62 -4.23 -11.25
C GLU A 109 -1.29 -4.83 -10.75
N VAL A 110 -0.92 -4.53 -9.50
CA VAL A 110 0.32 -5.04 -8.90
C VAL A 110 0.23 -6.55 -8.63
N SER A 111 -0.93 -7.05 -8.20
CA SER A 111 -1.11 -8.49 -7.98
C SER A 111 -1.08 -9.30 -9.28
N CYS A 112 -1.64 -8.77 -10.38
CA CYS A 112 -1.66 -9.46 -11.67
C CYS A 112 -0.28 -9.51 -12.31
N LYS A 113 0.54 -8.45 -12.17
CA LYS A 113 1.91 -8.45 -12.68
C LYS A 113 2.78 -9.55 -12.05
N ARG A 114 2.50 -9.98 -10.81
CA ARG A 114 3.19 -11.12 -10.17
C ARG A 114 2.80 -12.50 -10.71
N VAL A 115 1.69 -12.63 -11.42
CA VAL A 115 1.28 -13.91 -12.04
C VAL A 115 1.91 -14.08 -13.43
N LEU A 116 2.38 -12.98 -14.03
CA LEU A 116 2.94 -12.94 -15.39
C LEU A 116 4.47 -12.82 -15.42
N ALA A 117 5.14 -12.90 -14.27
CA ALA A 117 6.58 -12.82 -14.12
C ALA A 117 7.15 -14.14 -13.58
#